data_AF-A0A4C2AJ85-F1
#
_entry.id   AF-A0A4C2AJ85-F1
#
_cell.length_a   1.000
_cell.length_b   1.000
_cell.length_c   1.000
_cell.angle_alpha   90.00
_cell.angle_beta   90.00
_cell.angle_gamma   90.00
#
_symmetry.space_group_name_H-M   'P 1'
#
loop_
_entity.id
_entity.type
_entity.pdbx_description
1 polymer ?
#
loop_
_entity_poly.entity_id
_entity_poly.type
_entity_poly.pdbx_seq_one_letter_code
_entity_poly.pdbx_strand_id
1 'polypeptide(L)'
;MDIYKTIPKPVQKYAIQLWGSTSHTNILFLERFQSKNMRAMFNIPPYICKKYVNLDLNLRTIEEKTEAYSKKYQVRLDQHINQLPAELQSVVSLRYSPLKRNSLPDLVTRLADKK
;
A
#
# COMPACT_ATOMS: atom_id res chain seq x y z
N MET A 1 6.93 19.36 6.12
CA MET A 1 5.96 18.23 6.03
C MET A 1 4.93 18.40 4.93
N ASP A 2 4.60 19.63 4.50
CA ASP A 2 3.51 19.83 3.54
C ASP A 2 3.85 19.38 2.13
N ILE A 3 5.10 19.53 1.70
CA ILE A 3 5.60 19.02 0.40
C ILE A 3 5.48 17.48 0.32
N TYR A 4 5.66 16.77 1.44
CA TYR A 4 5.46 15.31 1.47
C TYR A 4 3.99 14.91 1.33
N LYS A 5 3.08 15.71 1.88
CA LYS A 5 1.63 15.47 1.81
C LYS A 5 1.10 15.72 0.39
N THR A 6 1.68 16.67 -0.33
CA THR A 6 1.16 17.11 -1.64
C THR A 6 1.57 16.19 -2.79
N ILE A 7 2.81 15.69 -2.82
CA ILE A 7 3.31 14.94 -4.01
C ILE A 7 3.59 13.46 -3.69
N PRO A 8 4.49 13.09 -2.76
CA PRO A 8 4.81 11.69 -2.53
C PRO A 8 3.62 10.87 -2.00
N LYS A 9 2.76 11.46 -1.16
CA LYS A 9 1.61 10.78 -0.56
C LYS A 9 0.56 10.36 -1.60
N PRO A 10 0.09 11.21 -2.54
CA PRO A 10 -0.80 10.76 -3.61
C PRO A 10 -0.13 9.76 -4.55
N VAL A 11 1.14 9.96 -4.93
CA VAL A 11 1.88 8.99 -5.77
C VAL A 11 1.91 7.61 -5.12
N GLN A 12 2.18 7.53 -3.81
CA GLN A 12 2.13 6.28 -3.05
C GLN A 12 0.71 5.68 -3.02
N LYS A 13 -0.33 6.51 -2.87
CA LYS A 13 -1.73 6.04 -2.86
C LYS A 13 -2.10 5.39 -4.19
N TYR A 14 -1.76 6.01 -5.32
CA TYR A 14 -1.98 5.44 -6.65
C TYR A 14 -1.18 4.16 -6.86
N ALA A 15 0.10 4.17 -6.47
CA ALA A 15 0.97 3.01 -6.58
C ALA A 15 0.46 1.82 -5.75
N ILE A 16 -0.10 2.05 -4.56
CA ILE A 16 -0.72 0.98 -3.76
C ILE A 16 -1.96 0.43 -4.47
N GLN A 17 -2.77 1.27 -5.10
CA GLN A 17 -3.96 0.79 -5.80
C GLN A 17 -3.62 0.01 -7.09
N LEU A 18 -2.51 0.36 -7.75
CA LEU A 18 -2.06 -0.28 -8.99
C LEU A 18 -1.16 -1.50 -8.76
N TRP A 19 -0.24 -1.40 -7.80
CA TRP A 19 0.81 -2.38 -7.52
C TRP A 19 0.68 -3.06 -6.16
N GLY A 20 -0.25 -2.63 -5.29
CA GLY A 20 -0.49 -3.27 -4.00
C GLY A 20 -1.01 -4.70 -4.14
N SER A 21 -1.80 -4.97 -5.19
CA SER A 21 -2.24 -6.32 -5.60
C SER A 21 -1.12 -7.19 -6.20
N THR A 22 0.08 -6.65 -6.37
CA THR A 22 1.17 -7.28 -7.13
C THR A 22 2.22 -7.90 -6.19
N SER A 23 3.28 -8.47 -6.76
CA SER A 23 4.40 -9.12 -6.07
C SER A 23 5.04 -8.24 -4.97
N HIS A 24 5.55 -8.90 -3.94
CA HIS A 24 6.31 -8.29 -2.84
C HIS A 24 7.50 -7.43 -3.31
N THR A 25 8.07 -7.76 -4.47
CA THR A 25 9.15 -6.96 -5.09
C THR A 25 8.73 -5.52 -5.38
N ASN A 26 7.46 -5.29 -5.75
CA ASN A 26 6.96 -3.94 -6.04
C ASN A 26 6.73 -3.14 -4.75
N ILE A 27 6.34 -3.80 -3.66
CA ILE A 27 6.23 -3.18 -2.34
C ILE A 27 7.62 -2.71 -1.88
N LEU A 28 8.65 -3.57 -2.00
CA LEU A 28 10.04 -3.20 -1.68
C LEU A 28 10.54 -2.04 -2.54
N PHE A 29 10.16 -2.00 -3.83
CA PHE A 29 10.47 -0.87 -4.71
C PHE A 29 9.86 0.43 -4.19
N LEU A 30 8.58 0.41 -3.78
CA LEU A 30 7.89 1.57 -3.22
C LEU A 30 8.52 2.03 -1.89
N GLU A 31 8.99 1.11 -1.06
CA GLU A 31 9.69 1.46 0.17
C GLU A 31 11.05 2.12 -0.09
N ARG A 32 11.79 1.63 -1.07
CA ARG A 32 13.05 2.26 -1.50
C ARG A 32 12.79 3.65 -2.07
N PHE A 33 11.74 3.80 -2.88
CA PHE A 33 11.31 5.09 -3.39
C PHE A 33 10.95 6.05 -2.25
N GLN A 34 10.14 5.63 -1.28
CA GLN A 34 9.82 6.45 -0.09
C GLN A 34 11.09 6.86 0.66
N SER A 35 11.99 5.90 0.92
CA SER A 35 13.23 6.16 1.67
C SER A 35 14.14 7.15 0.95
N LYS A 36 14.28 7.03 -0.37
CA LYS A 36 15.10 7.94 -1.18
C LYS A 36 14.55 9.37 -1.17
N ASN A 37 13.23 9.51 -1.30
CA ASN A 37 12.58 10.83 -1.22
C ASN A 37 12.76 11.47 0.17
N MET A 38 12.59 10.70 1.25
CA MET A 38 12.79 11.22 2.61
C MET A 38 14.21 11.69 2.83
N ARG A 39 15.19 10.89 2.39
CA ARG A 39 16.59 11.28 2.52
C ARG A 39 16.91 12.53 1.74
N ALA A 40 16.39 12.66 0.52
CA ALA A 40 16.57 13.87 -0.29
C ALA A 40 15.90 15.10 0.33
N MET A 41 14.71 14.95 0.91
CA MET A 41 13.96 16.07 1.52
C MET A 41 14.59 16.60 2.81
N PHE A 42 15.17 15.71 3.62
CA PHE A 42 15.70 16.04 4.94
C PHE A 42 17.23 15.99 5.01
N ASN A 43 17.90 15.90 3.85
CA ASN A 43 19.36 15.74 3.73
C ASN A 43 19.93 14.64 4.63
N ILE A 44 19.21 13.52 4.75
CA ILE A 44 19.58 12.41 5.63
C ILE A 44 20.66 11.56 4.94
N PRO A 45 21.82 11.33 5.59
CA PRO A 45 22.89 10.51 5.03
C PRO A 45 22.46 9.08 4.70
N PRO A 46 23.05 8.43 3.67
CA PRO A 46 22.62 7.11 3.20
C PRO A 46 22.90 5.97 4.19
N TYR A 47 23.90 6.11 5.06
CA TYR A 47 24.30 5.09 6.04
C TYR A 47 23.30 4.95 7.21
N ILE A 48 22.42 5.93 7.43
CA ILE A 48 21.41 5.85 8.49
C ILE A 48 20.38 4.79 8.11
N CYS A 49 20.05 3.90 9.03
CA CYS A 49 19.12 2.80 8.79
C CYS A 49 17.69 3.32 8.52
N LYS A 50 16.97 2.74 7.53
CA LYS A 50 15.57 3.13 7.20
C LYS A 50 14.65 3.11 8.43
N LYS A 51 14.86 2.14 9.33
CA LYS A 51 14.08 2.00 10.57
C LYS A 51 14.13 3.25 11.45
N TYR A 52 15.30 3.87 11.60
CA TYR A 52 15.47 5.07 12.42
C TYR A 52 14.85 6.29 11.73
N VAL A 53 15.06 6.42 10.42
CA VAL A 53 14.42 7.50 9.63
C VAL A 53 12.89 7.44 9.72
N ASN A 54 12.31 6.25 9.65
CA ASN A 54 10.86 6.09 9.77
C ASN A 54 10.36 6.37 11.19
N LEU A 55 11.10 5.98 12.22
CA LEU A 55 10.77 6.24 13.62
C LEU A 55 10.79 7.75 13.90
N ASP A 56 11.88 8.44 13.53
CA ASP A 56 12.08 9.86 13.77
C ASP A 56 11.05 10.73 13.03
N LEU A 57 10.69 10.34 11.80
CA LEU A 57 9.69 11.03 10.99
C LEU A 57 8.25 10.58 11.27
N ASN A 58 8.05 9.63 12.18
CA ASN A 58 6.77 8.99 12.50
C ASN A 58 6.02 8.50 11.24
N LEU A 59 6.76 7.87 10.32
CA LEU A 59 6.25 7.41 9.03
C LEU A 59 5.93 5.93 9.08
N ARG A 60 4.69 5.61 8.72
CA ARG A 60 4.28 4.24 8.45
C ARG A 60 5.02 3.65 7.24
N THR A 61 5.28 2.36 7.34
CA THR A 61 5.86 1.53 6.29
C THR A 61 4.86 1.38 5.13
N ILE A 62 5.33 1.07 3.92
CA ILE A 62 4.43 0.89 2.76
C ILE A 62 3.51 -0.31 2.97
N GLU A 63 3.99 -1.37 3.61
CA GLU A 63 3.18 -2.53 4.01
C GLU A 63 2.01 -2.12 4.92
N GLU A 64 2.31 -1.43 6.02
CA GLU A 64 1.28 -0.90 6.95
C GLU A 64 0.29 0.05 6.26
N LYS A 65 0.77 0.89 5.33
CA LYS A 65 -0.10 1.77 4.53
C LYS A 65 -1.01 0.96 3.61
N THR A 66 -0.49 -0.11 3.02
CA THR A 66 -1.25 -0.99 2.12
C THR A 66 -2.33 -1.74 2.90
N GLU A 67 -1.99 -2.27 4.07
CA GLU A 67 -2.92 -2.94 4.98
C GLU A 67 -4.02 -1.97 5.45
N ALA A 68 -3.64 -0.79 5.93
CA ALA A 68 -4.59 0.23 6.36
C ALA A 68 -5.50 0.70 5.20
N TYR A 69 -4.98 0.76 3.98
CA TYR A 69 -5.77 1.11 2.80
C TYR A 69 -6.75 0.00 2.42
N SER A 70 -6.31 -1.26 2.47
CA SER A 70 -7.17 -2.41 2.20
C SER A 70 -8.30 -2.53 3.21
N LYS A 71 -8.02 -2.41 4.51
CA LYS A 71 -9.05 -2.38 5.57
C LYS A 71 -10.06 -1.25 5.35
N LYS A 72 -9.59 -0.04 5.04
CA LYS A 72 -10.47 1.09 4.70
C LYS A 72 -11.28 0.87 3.42
N TYR A 73 -10.78 0.08 2.49
CA TYR A 73 -11.51 -0.26 1.27
C TYR A 73 -12.61 -1.27 1.57
N GLN A 74 -12.33 -2.31 2.36
CA GLN A 74 -13.33 -3.28 2.81
C GLN A 74 -14.48 -2.59 3.55
N VAL A 75 -14.17 -1.77 4.57
CA VAL A 75 -15.22 -1.03 5.31
C VAL A 75 -16.06 -0.14 4.39
N ARG A 76 -15.44 0.50 3.39
CA ARG A 76 -16.18 1.32 2.42
C ARG A 76 -17.06 0.48 1.49
N LEU A 77 -16.64 -0.72 1.12
CA LEU A 77 -17.46 -1.64 0.32
C LEU A 77 -18.67 -2.11 1.13
N ASP A 78 -18.47 -2.47 2.39
CA ASP A 78 -19.54 -2.95 3.28
C ASP A 78 -20.61 -1.88 3.55
N GLN A 79 -20.18 -0.61 3.64
CA GLN A 79 -21.06 0.54 3.86
C GLN A 79 -21.71 1.08 2.59
N HIS A 80 -21.31 0.58 1.41
CA HIS A 80 -21.75 1.15 0.14
C HIS A 80 -23.20 0.77 -0.19
N ILE A 81 -24.00 1.76 -0.60
CA ILE A 81 -25.42 1.56 -0.94
C ILE A 81 -25.58 0.54 -2.08
N ASN A 82 -24.69 0.59 -3.06
CA ASN A 82 -24.68 -0.38 -4.15
C ASN A 82 -24.00 -1.67 -3.69
N GLN A 83 -24.72 -2.78 -3.74
CA GLN A 83 -24.25 -4.12 -3.36
C GLN A 83 -23.48 -4.83 -4.48
N LEU A 84 -23.61 -4.37 -5.74
CA LEU A 84 -22.92 -4.96 -6.90
C LEU A 84 -21.40 -5.13 -6.69
N PRO A 85 -20.65 -4.16 -6.11
CA PRO A 85 -19.22 -4.32 -5.87
C PRO A 85 -18.88 -5.43 -4.87
N ALA A 86 -19.73 -5.67 -3.87
CA ALA A 86 -19.55 -6.74 -2.90
C ALA A 86 -19.85 -8.11 -3.53
N GLU A 87 -20.91 -8.20 -4.33
CA GLU A 87 -21.28 -9.41 -5.08
C GLU A 87 -20.18 -9.82 -6.06
N LEU A 88 -19.60 -8.87 -6.80
CA LEU A 88 -18.50 -9.10 -7.74
C LEU A 88 -17.22 -9.64 -7.07
N GLN A 89 -17.05 -9.38 -5.77
CA GLN A 89 -15.90 -9.83 -4.99
C GLN A 89 -16.07 -11.28 -4.49
N SER A 90 -17.31 -11.77 -4.42
CA SER A 90 -17.67 -13.11 -3.94
C SER A 90 -17.45 -14.18 -5.02
N VAL A 91 -16.20 -14.64 -5.16
CA VAL A 91 -15.78 -15.98 -5.65
C VAL A 91 -16.04 -16.33 -7.15
N VAL A 92 -17.13 -15.88 -7.78
CA VAL A 92 -17.45 -16.26 -9.18
C VAL A 92 -16.55 -15.55 -10.20
N SER A 93 -16.15 -14.30 -9.93
CA SER A 93 -15.35 -13.50 -10.87
C SER A 93 -13.84 -13.78 -10.84
N LEU A 94 -13.34 -14.48 -9.82
CA LEU A 94 -11.90 -14.76 -9.65
C LEU A 94 -11.41 -16.00 -10.42
N ARG A 95 -12.33 -16.82 -10.95
CA ARG A 95 -11.97 -17.98 -11.78
C ARG A 95 -11.53 -17.61 -13.20
N TYR A 96 -11.83 -16.39 -13.64
CA TYR A 96 -11.51 -15.89 -14.99
C TYR A 96 -10.92 -14.49 -14.94
N SER A 97 -9.83 -14.28 -14.20
CA SER A 97 -9.04 -13.04 -14.34
C SER A 97 -7.95 -13.26 -15.40
N PRO A 98 -7.90 -12.46 -16.49
CA PRO A 98 -6.85 -12.59 -17.50
C PRO A 98 -5.45 -12.27 -16.95
N LEU A 99 -5.37 -11.67 -15.76
CA LEU A 99 -4.13 -11.31 -15.10
C LEU A 99 -4.13 -11.94 -13.71
N LYS A 100 -3.09 -12.72 -13.39
CA LYS A 100 -2.83 -13.24 -12.03
C LYS A 100 -2.58 -12.06 -11.08
N ARG A 101 -3.64 -11.42 -10.60
CA ARG A 101 -3.59 -10.34 -9.61
C ARG A 101 -4.27 -10.82 -8.35
N ASN A 102 -3.70 -10.47 -7.21
CA ASN A 102 -4.33 -10.75 -5.93
C ASN A 102 -5.45 -9.75 -5.71
N SER A 103 -6.55 -10.19 -5.10
CA SER A 103 -7.64 -9.28 -4.78
C SER A 103 -7.20 -8.31 -3.68
N LEU A 104 -7.66 -7.05 -3.75
CA LEU A 104 -7.38 -6.04 -2.71
C LEU A 104 -7.70 -6.51 -1.28
N PRO A 105 -8.81 -7.26 -1.03
CA PRO A 105 -9.13 -7.80 0.31
C PRO A 105 -8.08 -8.79 0.84
N ASP A 106 -7.51 -9.61 -0.05
CA ASP A 106 -6.54 -10.66 0.29
C ASP A 106 -5.13 -10.11 0.60
N LEU A 107 -4.94 -8.79 0.48
CA LEU A 107 -3.67 -8.15 0.84
C LEU A 107 -3.42 -8.09 2.34
N VAL A 108 -4.48 -8.05 3.15
CA VAL A 108 -4.35 -7.99 4.61
C VAL A 108 -3.81 -9.32 5.15
N THR A 109 -4.39 -10.43 4.70
CA THR A 109 -3.99 -11.80 5.05
C THR A 109 -2.55 -12.09 4.62
N ARG A 110 -2.20 -11.79 3.36
CA ARG A 110 -0.85 -12.03 2.82
C ARG A 110 0.27 -11.28 3.54
N LEU A 111 0.00 -10.05 3.98
CA LEU A 111 1.00 -9.25 4.70
C LEU A 111 1.13 -9.68 6.17
N ALA A 112 0.07 -10.24 6.76
CA ALA A 112 0.08 -10.75 8.12
C ALA A 112 0.81 -12.09 8.27
N ASP A 113 0.70 -12.99 7.27
CA ASP A 113 1.29 -14.35 7.30
C ASP A 113 2.83 -14.37 7.26
N LYS A 114 3.48 -13.21 7.12
CA LYS A 114 4.93 -13.09 6.91
C LYS A 114 5.69 -12.56 8.13
N LYS A 115 5.05 -12.49 9.30
CA LYS A 115 5.59 -11.94 10.54
C LYS A 115 6.17 -13.00 11.46
#